data_AF-A0A2E0P5A5-F1
#
_entry.id   AF-A0A2E0P5A5-F1
#
_cell.length_a   1.000
_cell.length_b   1.000
_cell.length_c   1.000
_cell.angle_alpha   90.00
_cell.angle_beta   90.00
_cell.angle_gamma   90.00
#
_symmetry.space_group_name_H-M   'P 1'
#
loop_
_entity.id
_entity.type
_entity.pdbx_description
1 polymer ?
#
loop_
_entity_poly.entity_id
_entity_poly.type
_entity_poly.pdbx_seq_one_letter_code
_entity_poly.pdbx_strand_id
1 'polypeptide(L)'
;MATEKIRTLASDDNANWWTTDHYKKQLNERDTISSDIKQLLRTGYVYAEGTESSVSGLWKYRMEGKTPNSNNRTIVVVVIPDFSDRSIKFVTVFWRDSDG
;
A
#
# COMPACT_ATOMS: atom_id res chain seq x y z
N MET A 1 8.04 9.67 -10.74
CA MET A 1 6.69 9.79 -10.14
C MET A 1 6.63 8.98 -8.85
N ALA A 2 5.67 9.25 -7.94
CA ALA A 2 5.57 8.54 -6.65
C ALA A 2 5.43 7.02 -6.82
N THR A 3 4.66 6.57 -7.82
CA THR A 3 4.53 5.16 -8.21
C THR A 3 5.87 4.46 -8.33
N GLU A 4 6.79 5.00 -9.15
CA GLU A 4 8.09 4.34 -9.39
C GLU A 4 8.95 4.30 -8.14
N LYS A 5 8.95 5.36 -7.32
CA LYS A 5 9.73 5.36 -6.06
C LYS A 5 9.22 4.28 -5.09
N ILE A 6 7.90 4.15 -4.94
CA ILE A 6 7.30 3.14 -4.07
C ILE A 6 7.55 1.74 -4.64
N ARG A 7 7.45 1.56 -5.96
CA ARG A 7 7.73 0.28 -6.63
C ARG A 7 9.18 -0.16 -6.44
N THR A 8 10.13 0.75 -6.59
CA THR A 8 11.56 0.49 -6.31
C THR A 8 11.75 0.05 -4.86
N LEU A 9 11.18 0.78 -3.90
CA LEU A 9 11.28 0.43 -2.48
C LEU A 9 10.60 -0.92 -2.17
N ALA A 10 9.45 -1.20 -2.76
CA ALA A 10 8.72 -2.46 -2.57
C ALA A 10 9.43 -3.69 -3.17
N SER A 11 10.38 -3.45 -4.07
CA SER A 11 11.20 -4.48 -4.71
C SER A 11 12.56 -4.66 -4.03
N ASP A 12 12.90 -3.83 -3.04
CA ASP A 12 14.11 -3.99 -2.23
C ASP A 12 13.86 -5.06 -1.15
N ASP A 13 14.61 -6.15 -1.21
CA ASP A 13 14.53 -7.24 -0.23
C ASP A 13 14.97 -6.83 1.18
N ASN A 14 15.68 -5.70 1.31
CA ASN A 14 16.10 -5.13 2.59
C ASN A 14 15.09 -4.10 3.13
N ALA A 15 13.99 -3.83 2.42
CA ALA A 15 13.00 -2.88 2.89
C ALA A 15 12.25 -3.41 4.12
N ASN A 16 12.09 -2.57 5.14
CA ASN A 16 11.30 -2.88 6.32
C ASN A 16 9.81 -2.66 6.05
N TRP A 17 8.98 -3.59 6.51
CA TRP A 17 7.54 -3.58 6.28
C TRP A 17 6.78 -3.47 7.59
N TRP A 18 6.11 -2.33 7.82
CA TRP A 18 5.37 -2.07 9.04
C TRP A 18 3.87 -2.16 8.79
N THR A 19 3.13 -2.88 9.63
CA THR A 19 1.67 -3.02 9.51
C THR A 19 0.98 -2.47 10.75
N THR A 20 -0.13 -1.76 10.57
CA THR A 20 -1.03 -1.42 11.69
C THR A 20 -1.99 -2.58 11.98
N ASP A 21 -2.56 -2.62 13.19
CA ASP A 21 -3.62 -3.59 13.51
C ASP A 21 -4.90 -3.34 12.72
N HIS A 22 -5.20 -2.07 12.43
CA HIS A 22 -6.28 -1.69 11.53
C HIS A 22 -6.10 -2.29 10.13
N TYR A 23 -4.89 -2.21 9.56
CA TYR A 23 -4.58 -2.83 8.27
C TYR A 23 -4.78 -4.35 8.29
N LYS A 24 -4.31 -5.05 9.34
CA LYS A 24 -4.50 -6.50 9.48
C LYS A 24 -5.99 -6.88 9.54
N LYS A 25 -6.80 -6.11 10.27
CA LYS A 25 -8.25 -6.31 10.32
C LYS A 25 -8.88 -6.13 8.93
N GLN A 26 -8.53 -5.05 8.23
CA GLN A 26 -9.05 -4.78 6.88
C GLN A 26 -8.62 -5.81 5.83
N LEU A 27 -7.42 -6.38 5.94
CA LEU A 27 -6.96 -7.50 5.10
C LEU A 27 -7.86 -8.73 5.28
N ASN A 28 -8.09 -9.13 6.53
CA ASN A 28 -8.88 -10.31 6.88
C ASN A 28 -10.36 -10.16 6.43
N GLU A 29 -10.96 -8.98 6.61
CA GLU A 29 -12.33 -8.70 6.15
C GLU A 29 -12.51 -8.82 4.64
N ARG A 30 -11.41 -8.80 3.87
CA ARG A 30 -11.41 -8.85 2.41
C ARG A 30 -10.90 -10.17 1.84
N ASP A 31 -10.61 -11.15 2.70
CA ASP A 31 -10.02 -12.43 2.31
C ASP A 31 -8.73 -12.24 1.48
N THR A 32 -7.89 -11.29 1.89
CA THR A 32 -6.62 -10.97 1.24
C THR A 32 -5.45 -11.13 2.19
N ILE A 33 -4.26 -11.34 1.65
CA ILE A 33 -3.05 -11.55 2.46
C ILE A 33 -1.97 -10.50 2.17
N SER A 34 -1.01 -10.37 3.09
CA SER A 34 0.05 -9.36 2.96
C SER A 34 0.91 -9.51 1.70
N SER A 35 1.10 -10.75 1.20
CA SER A 35 1.85 -10.98 -0.05
C SER A 35 1.15 -10.40 -1.27
N ASP A 36 -0.19 -10.41 -1.32
CA ASP A 36 -0.95 -9.78 -2.38
C ASP A 36 -0.72 -8.26 -2.39
N ILE A 37 -0.72 -7.64 -1.22
CA ILE A 37 -0.52 -6.20 -1.12
C ILE A 37 0.92 -5.82 -1.47
N LYS A 38 1.91 -6.63 -1.09
CA LYS A 38 3.29 -6.44 -1.53
C LYS A 38 3.42 -6.57 -3.05
N GLN A 39 2.73 -7.54 -3.67
CA GLN A 39 2.67 -7.66 -5.13
C GLN A 39 2.01 -6.42 -5.76
N LEU A 40 0.92 -5.93 -5.18
CA LEU A 40 0.25 -4.72 -5.66
C LEU A 40 1.19 -3.51 -5.65
N LEU A 41 2.00 -3.32 -4.61
CA LEU A 41 2.96 -2.21 -4.62
C LEU A 41 4.00 -2.32 -5.75
N ARG A 42 4.28 -3.55 -6.22
CA ARG A 42 5.21 -3.80 -7.33
C ARG A 42 4.58 -3.61 -8.70
N THR A 43 3.28 -3.88 -8.86
CA THR A 43 2.61 -3.88 -10.18
C THR A 43 1.58 -2.77 -10.37
N GLY A 44 1.04 -2.24 -9.28
CA GLY A 44 0.02 -1.19 -9.27
C GLY A 44 0.60 0.21 -9.46
N TYR A 45 -0.25 1.22 -9.24
CA TYR A 45 0.11 2.63 -9.38
C TYR A 45 -0.58 3.52 -8.35
N VAL A 46 0.05 4.66 -8.06
CA VAL A 46 -0.56 5.74 -7.28
C VAL A 46 -1.60 6.43 -8.16
N TYR A 47 -2.85 6.47 -7.72
CA TYR A 47 -3.97 7.03 -8.51
C TYR A 47 -4.50 8.38 -7.99
N ALA A 48 -4.00 8.83 -6.84
CA ALA A 48 -4.37 10.09 -6.22
C ALA A 48 -3.12 10.82 -5.73
N GLU A 49 -3.19 12.15 -5.62
CA GLU A 49 -2.10 12.92 -5.03
C GLU A 49 -1.82 12.45 -3.60
N GLY A 50 -0.54 12.50 -3.23
CA GLY A 50 -0.11 12.17 -1.88
C GLY A 50 -0.70 13.17 -0.89
N THR A 51 -1.10 12.70 0.28
CA THR A 51 -1.53 13.55 1.39
C THR A 51 -0.49 13.52 2.50
N GLU A 52 -0.27 14.63 3.19
CA GLU A 52 0.70 14.65 4.29
C GLU A 52 0.28 13.65 5.39
N SER A 53 1.25 12.95 5.94
CA SER A 53 1.02 12.07 7.08
C SER A 53 0.99 12.87 8.39
N SER A 54 0.67 12.23 9.51
CA SER A 54 0.80 12.88 10.83
C SER A 54 2.26 13.12 11.25
N VAL A 55 3.21 12.48 10.56
CA VAL A 55 4.65 12.68 10.76
C VAL A 55 5.13 13.62 9.65
N SER A 56 5.64 14.79 10.04
CA SER A 56 6.13 15.79 9.07
C SER A 56 7.22 15.20 8.18
N GLY A 57 7.16 15.54 6.90
CA GLY A 57 8.11 15.03 5.88
C GLY A 57 7.75 13.65 5.31
N LEU A 58 6.77 12.96 5.89
CA LEU A 58 6.25 11.70 5.35
C LEU A 58 4.86 11.89 4.74
N TRP A 59 4.58 11.16 3.67
CA TRP A 59 3.37 11.31 2.85
C TRP A 59 2.64 9.97 2.73
N LYS A 60 1.31 10.02 2.76
CA LYS A 60 0.41 8.90 2.48
C LYS A 60 0.12 8.84 0.99
N TYR A 61 0.21 7.64 0.42
CA TYR A 61 -0.13 7.39 -0.97
C TYR A 61 -1.18 6.30 -1.06
N ARG A 62 -2.15 6.49 -1.96
CA ARG A 62 -3.14 5.49 -2.33
C ARG A 62 -2.67 4.80 -3.60
N MET A 63 -2.32 3.51 -3.48
CA MET A 63 -1.97 2.66 -4.60
C MET A 63 -3.11 1.69 -4.89
N GLU A 64 -3.42 1.51 -6.17
CA GLU A 64 -4.44 0.55 -6.59
C GLU A 64 -3.89 -0.49 -7.57
N GLY A 65 -4.55 -1.64 -7.61
CA GLY A 65 -4.25 -2.71 -8.53
C GLY A 65 -5.15 -3.92 -8.31
N LYS A 66 -4.93 -4.94 -9.14
CA LYS A 66 -5.50 -6.28 -8.95
C LYS A 66 -4.42 -7.21 -8.41
N THR A 67 -4.84 -8.15 -7.59
CA THR A 67 -3.98 -9.20 -7.00
C THR A 67 -4.59 -10.57 -7.29
N PRO A 68 -3.82 -11.68 -7.16
CA PRO A 68 -4.36 -13.02 -7.36
C PRO A 68 -5.63 -13.30 -6.56
N ASN A 69 -5.67 -12.88 -5.28
CA ASN A 69 -6.83 -13.09 -4.41
C ASN A 69 -7.85 -11.93 -4.43
N SER A 70 -7.75 -11.00 -5.39
CA SER A 70 -8.69 -9.88 -5.49
C SER A 70 -10.02 -10.23 -6.17
N ASN A 71 -10.20 -11.46 -6.65
CA ASN A 71 -11.40 -11.89 -7.37
C ASN A 71 -11.82 -10.92 -8.49
N ASN A 72 -10.83 -10.44 -9.26
CA ASN A 72 -10.97 -9.46 -10.35
C ASN A 72 -11.41 -8.05 -9.92
N ARG A 73 -11.54 -7.78 -8.62
CA ARG A 73 -11.82 -6.45 -8.07
C ARG A 73 -10.54 -5.66 -7.90
N THR A 74 -10.63 -4.34 -7.99
CA THR A 74 -9.50 -3.46 -7.71
C THR A 74 -9.42 -3.20 -6.22
N ILE A 75 -8.28 -3.49 -5.61
CA ILE A 75 -8.00 -3.19 -4.22
C ILE A 75 -7.11 -1.95 -4.15
N VAL A 76 -7.33 -1.13 -3.12
CA VAL A 76 -6.56 0.06 -2.80
C VAL A 76 -5.84 -0.18 -1.49
N VAL A 77 -4.54 0.11 -1.45
CA VAL A 77 -3.76 0.19 -0.22
C VAL A 77 -3.32 1.62 0.04
N VAL A 78 -3.38 2.04 1.29
CA VAL A 78 -2.78 3.29 1.76
C VAL A 78 -1.45 2.97 2.42
N VAL A 79 -0.37 3.56 1.90
CA VAL A 79 0.99 3.37 2.41
C VAL A 79 1.66 4.69 2.76
N ILE A 80 2.56 4.65 3.73
CA ILE A 80 3.51 5.73 4.03
C ILE A 80 4.91 5.16 3.80
N PRO A 81 5.55 5.46 2.65
CA PRO A 81 6.95 5.10 2.41
C PRO A 81 7.89 6.09 3.11
N ASP A 82 8.90 5.57 3.77
CA ASP A 82 10.09 6.30 4.17
C ASP A 82 11.25 5.85 3.27
N PHE A 83 11.56 6.67 2.27
CA PHE A 83 12.62 6.38 1.30
C PHE A 83 14.02 6.50 1.90
N SER A 84 14.18 7.23 3.01
CA SER A 84 15.46 7.42 3.69
C SER A 84 15.79 6.21 4.57
N ASP A 85 14.79 5.70 5.29
CA ASP A 85 14.92 4.53 6.18
C ASP A 85 14.71 3.19 5.47
N ARG A 86 14.36 3.22 4.17
CA ARG A 86 13.98 2.02 3.40
C ARG A 86 12.84 1.25 4.07
N SER A 87 11.77 1.95 4.45
CA SER A 87 10.63 1.31 5.10
C SER A 87 9.29 1.71 4.50
N ILE A 88 8.31 0.81 4.57
CA ILE A 88 6.94 1.05 4.10
C ILE A 88 5.98 0.70 5.23
N LYS A 89 5.18 1.68 5.66
CA LYS A 89 4.08 1.45 6.59
C LYS A 89 2.76 1.29 5.86
N PHE A 90 2.10 0.14 6.05
CA PHE A 90 0.74 -0.12 5.61
C PHE A 90 -0.27 0.45 6.60
N VAL A 91 -1.11 1.38 6.13
CA VAL A 91 -2.09 2.08 6.95
C VAL A 91 -3.43 1.38 6.94
N THR A 92 -3.97 1.12 5.74
CA THR A 92 -5.27 0.47 5.53
C THR A 92 -5.37 -0.09 4.12
N VAL A 93 -6.37 -0.92 3.88
CA VAL A 93 -6.71 -1.51 2.59
C VAL A 93 -8.23 -1.48 2.39
N PHE A 94 -8.70 -1.12 1.19
CA PHE A 94 -10.12 -1.09 0.86
C PHE A 94 -10.37 -1.47 -0.60
N TRP A 95 -11.61 -1.86 -0.94
CA TRP A 95 -11.97 -2.09 -2.34
C TRP A 95 -12.20 -0.75 -3.03
N ARG A 96 -11.76 -0.59 -4.28
CA ARG A 96 -11.88 0.69 -5.01
C ARG A 96 -13.32 1.18 -5.19
N ASP A 97 -14.27 0.24 -5.21
CA ASP A 97 -15.71 0.46 -5.33
C ASP A 97 -16.38 0.80 -3.99
N SER A 98 -15.65 0.69 -2.88
CA SER A 98 -16.12 1.01 -1.54
C SER A 98 -15.57 2.39 -1.16
N ASP A 99 -16.44 3.26 -0.67
CA ASP A 99 -16.00 4.52 -0.08
C ASP A 99 -15.05 4.23 1.10
N GLY A 100 -13.85 4.80 1.06
CA GLY A 100 -12.77 4.57 2.03
C GLY A 100 -12.43 5.79 2.85
#